data_AF-A0A6M4NUV6-F1
#
_entry.id   AF-A0A6M4NUV6-F1
#
_cell.length_a   1.000
_cell.length_b   1.000
_cell.length_c   1.000
_cell.angle_alpha   90.00
_cell.angle_beta   90.00
_cell.angle_gamma   90.00
#
_symmetry.space_group_name_H-M   'P 1'
#
loop_
_entity.id
_entity.type
_entity.pdbx_description
1 polymer ?
#
loop_
_entity_poly.entity_id
_entity_poly.type
_entity_poly.pdbx_seq_one_letter_code
_entity_poly.pdbx_strand_id
1 'polypeptide(L)'
;MYDCRVLGIRRNELKVEEIPRDDIIRAAAYFRDSPEKARKRFGEEGWYVNKVYDAPQAVMALLCHGKNLGWDKSLREVLHVFYLSAFIVSPVAMLVYGIAMKSGLNEILFYVVFTLPVIRYFLLQFLDNRSSMKRSEKLKKYVEKELSGIRVSGRAEEEQLGYTLRNIQDEMFAYRASCPPVPNGIQLIMKPKNEQIYVDYFETNLKELHLQE
;
A
#
# COMPACT_ATOMS: atom_id res chain seq x y z
N MET A 1 -6.95 7.39 6.86
CA MET A 1 -6.31 7.79 8.13
C MET A 1 -4.80 7.83 7.94
N TYR A 2 -4.16 8.88 8.44
CA TYR A 2 -2.70 8.99 8.53
C TYR A 2 -2.32 9.45 9.93
N ASP A 3 -1.32 8.81 10.53
CA ASP A 3 -0.79 9.23 11.82
C ASP A 3 0.11 10.46 11.68
N CYS A 4 -0.53 11.61 11.46
CA CYS A 4 0.14 12.91 11.39
C CYS A 4 0.91 13.21 12.69
N ARG A 5 0.36 12.78 13.85
CA ARG A 5 0.99 12.94 15.17
C ARG A 5 2.27 12.11 15.32
N VAL A 6 2.26 10.85 14.88
CA VAL A 6 3.45 9.96 14.95
C VAL A 6 4.56 10.49 14.05
N LEU A 7 4.21 11.00 12.87
CA LEU A 7 5.17 11.48 11.88
C LEU A 7 5.63 12.93 12.09
N GLY A 8 5.08 13.66 13.06
CA GLY A 8 5.39 15.07 13.26
C GLY A 8 4.91 15.99 12.14
N ILE A 9 3.93 15.55 11.34
CA ILE A 9 3.42 16.29 10.18
C ILE A 9 2.14 17.03 10.58
N ARG A 10 1.98 18.29 10.15
CA ARG A 10 0.74 19.04 10.35
C ARG A 10 -0.44 18.39 9.61
N ARG A 11 -1.61 18.31 10.25
CA ARG A 11 -2.84 17.80 9.63
C ARG A 11 -3.33 18.77 8.55
N ASN A 12 -3.84 18.23 7.44
CA ASN A 12 -4.62 19.01 6.48
C ASN A 12 -6.12 18.93 6.86
N GLU A 13 -6.63 20.00 7.45
CA GLU A 13 -8.02 20.07 7.97
C GLU A 13 -9.08 20.06 6.87
N LEU A 14 -8.72 20.46 5.65
CA LEU A 14 -9.64 20.44 4.51
C LEU A 14 -9.85 19.04 3.92
N LYS A 15 -8.83 18.17 4.02
CA LYS A 15 -8.86 16.83 3.42
C LYS A 15 -9.15 15.73 4.43
N VAL A 16 -8.89 15.96 5.72
CA VAL A 16 -8.96 14.93 6.76
C VAL A 16 -9.62 15.46 8.02
N GLU A 17 -10.80 14.91 8.32
CA GLU A 17 -11.50 15.15 9.57
C GLU A 17 -10.82 14.45 10.76
N GLU A 18 -11.06 14.98 11.96
CA GLU A 18 -10.63 14.31 13.18
C GLU A 18 -11.51 13.09 13.46
N ILE A 19 -10.89 11.93 13.60
CA ILE A 19 -11.62 10.71 13.94
C ILE A 19 -11.95 10.78 15.44
N PRO A 20 -13.25 10.67 15.82
CA PRO A 20 -13.65 10.65 17.22
C PRO A 20 -12.92 9.54 17.99
N ARG A 21 -12.51 9.86 19.21
CA ARG A 21 -11.75 8.91 20.06
C ARG A 21 -12.52 7.60 20.29
N ASP A 22 -13.83 7.68 20.41
CA ASP A 22 -14.68 6.50 20.62
C ASP A 22 -14.64 5.53 19.44
N ASP A 23 -14.59 6.03 18.21
CA ASP A 23 -14.49 5.20 17.01
C ASP A 23 -13.13 4.50 16.95
N ILE A 24 -12.05 5.17 17.37
CA ILE A 24 -10.72 4.57 17.51
C ILE A 24 -10.76 3.44 18.55
N ILE A 25 -11.38 3.67 19.71
CA ILE A 25 -11.47 2.67 20.78
C ILE A 25 -12.30 1.46 20.32
N ARG A 26 -13.44 1.68 19.65
CA ARG A 26 -14.28 0.59 19.12
C ARG A 26 -13.55 -0.21 18.05
N ALA A 27 -12.86 0.45 17.12
CA ALA A 27 -12.09 -0.22 16.08
C ALA A 27 -10.89 -1.01 16.67
N ALA A 28 -10.26 -0.49 17.73
CA ALA A 28 -9.15 -1.14 18.40
C ALA A 28 -9.57 -2.30 19.30
N ALA A 29 -10.81 -2.32 19.81
CA ALA A 29 -11.29 -3.32 20.77
C ALA A 29 -11.04 -4.76 20.29
N TYR A 30 -11.33 -5.03 19.02
CA TYR A 30 -11.13 -6.35 18.41
C TYR A 30 -9.68 -6.87 18.55
N PHE A 31 -8.68 -5.98 18.44
CA PHE A 31 -7.27 -6.35 18.55
C PHE A 31 -6.77 -6.30 19.99
N ARG A 32 -7.27 -5.34 20.79
CA ARG A 32 -6.95 -5.23 22.22
C ARG A 32 -7.37 -6.48 22.99
N ASP A 33 -8.55 -7.00 22.68
CA ASP A 33 -9.15 -8.12 23.40
C ASP A 33 -8.66 -9.47 22.84
N SER A 34 -7.72 -9.47 21.89
CA SER A 34 -7.14 -10.68 21.27
C SER A 34 -5.66 -10.50 20.92
N PRO A 35 -4.74 -10.72 21.88
CA PRO A 35 -3.30 -10.51 21.70
C PRO A 35 -2.68 -11.31 20.54
N GLU A 36 -3.17 -12.54 20.31
CA GLU A 36 -2.71 -13.37 19.20
C GLU A 36 -3.03 -12.72 17.83
N LYS A 37 -4.25 -12.19 17.69
CA LYS A 37 -4.67 -11.49 16.46
C LYS A 37 -3.92 -10.19 16.27
N ALA A 38 -3.69 -9.45 17.35
CA ALA A 38 -2.86 -8.24 17.32
C ALA A 38 -1.44 -8.56 16.84
N ARG A 39 -0.80 -9.59 17.42
CA ARG A 39 0.54 -10.03 17.02
C ARG A 39 0.58 -10.49 15.56
N LYS A 40 -0.42 -11.25 15.11
CA LYS A 40 -0.51 -11.68 13.71
C LYS A 40 -0.67 -10.49 12.74
N ARG A 41 -1.44 -9.48 13.12
CA ARG A 41 -1.73 -8.32 12.27
C ARG A 41 -0.60 -7.29 12.28
N PHE A 42 -0.09 -6.96 13.45
CA PHE A 42 0.86 -5.85 13.66
C PHE A 42 2.30 -6.31 13.87
N GLY A 43 2.57 -7.60 14.06
CA GLY A 43 3.90 -8.09 14.46
C GLY A 43 4.13 -7.99 15.97
N GLU A 44 5.28 -8.48 16.44
CA GLU A 44 5.63 -8.43 17.86
C GLU A 44 6.01 -7.02 18.32
N GLU A 45 6.67 -6.26 17.44
CA GLU A 45 7.04 -4.86 17.71
C GLU A 45 5.94 -3.86 17.31
N GLY A 46 4.84 -4.32 16.71
CA GLY A 46 3.79 -3.45 16.19
C GLY A 46 4.14 -2.86 14.81
N TRP A 47 3.29 -1.92 14.34
CA TRP A 47 3.36 -1.40 12.97
C TRP A 47 4.46 -0.35 12.74
N TYR A 48 4.86 0.33 13.81
CA TYR A 48 5.89 1.36 13.80
C TYR A 48 7.21 0.81 14.33
N VAL A 49 8.29 1.49 13.95
CA VAL A 49 9.62 1.13 14.41
C VAL A 49 9.73 1.45 15.90
N ASN A 50 10.13 0.48 16.72
CA ASN A 50 10.48 0.73 18.12
C ASN A 50 11.97 0.96 18.33
N LYS A 51 12.78 0.87 17.26
CA LYS A 51 14.20 1.17 17.30
C LYS A 51 14.42 2.67 17.30
N VAL A 52 15.30 3.13 18.19
CA VAL A 52 15.79 4.50 18.20
C VAL A 52 16.83 4.61 17.10
N TYR A 53 16.57 5.49 16.13
CA TYR A 53 17.49 5.83 15.08
C TYR A 53 17.98 7.25 15.28
N ASP A 54 19.26 7.47 15.01
CA ASP A 54 19.91 8.78 15.08
C ASP A 54 19.68 9.52 13.76
N ALA A 55 18.46 10.03 13.57
CA ALA A 55 18.10 10.81 12.40
C ALA A 55 16.95 11.79 12.73
N PRO A 56 16.90 12.97 12.10
CA PRO A 56 15.82 13.92 12.28
C PRO A 56 14.44 13.28 12.00
N GLN A 57 13.44 13.65 12.79
CA GLN A 57 12.08 13.09 12.67
C GLN A 57 11.51 13.21 11.25
N ALA A 58 11.78 14.32 10.57
CA ALA A 58 11.33 14.54 9.20
C ALA A 58 11.98 13.54 8.20
N VAL A 59 13.26 13.21 8.37
CA VAL A 59 13.95 12.19 7.57
C VAL A 59 13.35 10.80 7.85
N MET A 60 13.09 10.50 9.12
CA MET A 60 12.44 9.25 9.53
C MET A 60 11.02 9.12 8.95
N ALA A 61 10.27 10.21 8.89
CA ALA A 61 8.96 10.25 8.25
C ALA A 61 9.06 9.99 6.74
N LEU A 62 10.05 10.57 6.07
CA LEU A 62 10.30 10.36 4.64
C LEU A 62 10.62 8.88 4.35
N LEU A 63 11.48 8.26 5.16
CA LEU A 63 11.79 6.83 5.06
C LEU A 63 10.55 5.96 5.29
N CYS A 64 9.70 6.31 6.26
CA CYS A 64 8.42 5.63 6.49
C CYS A 64 7.50 5.71 5.26
N HIS A 65 7.46 6.85 4.57
CA HIS A 65 6.71 6.99 3.31
C HIS A 65 7.30 6.12 2.20
N GLY A 66 8.62 6.12 2.03
CA GLY A 66 9.33 5.26 1.06
C GLY A 66 9.01 3.77 1.27
N LYS A 67 9.09 3.29 2.52
CA LYS A 67 8.66 1.95 2.93
C LYS A 67 7.21 1.67 2.55
N ASN A 68 6.29 2.53 2.96
CA ASN A 68 4.86 2.33 2.75
C ASN A 68 4.51 2.21 1.26
N LEU A 69 5.17 2.99 0.41
CA LEU A 69 4.99 2.94 -1.05
C LEU A 69 5.63 1.68 -1.65
N GLY A 70 6.78 1.25 -1.14
CA GLY A 70 7.40 -0.03 -1.52
C GLY A 70 6.51 -1.23 -1.20
N TRP A 71 5.92 -1.25 0.00
CA TRP A 71 4.97 -2.27 0.42
C TRP A 71 3.70 -2.27 -0.44
N ASP A 72 3.08 -1.10 -0.64
CA ASP A 72 1.87 -0.99 -1.46
C ASP A 72 2.14 -1.45 -2.90
N LYS A 73 3.29 -1.10 -3.48
CA LYS A 73 3.71 -1.58 -4.80
C LYS A 73 3.76 -3.10 -4.86
N SER A 74 4.40 -3.77 -3.90
CA SER A 74 4.54 -5.24 -3.92
C SER A 74 3.18 -5.94 -3.83
N LEU A 75 2.26 -5.42 -3.00
CA LEU A 75 0.88 -5.94 -2.93
C LEU A 75 0.15 -5.79 -4.27
N ARG A 76 0.33 -4.66 -4.95
CA ARG A 76 -0.34 -4.38 -6.22
C ARG A 76 0.19 -5.19 -7.38
N GLU A 77 1.48 -5.53 -7.37
CA GLU A 77 2.05 -6.46 -8.35
C GLU A 77 1.40 -7.84 -8.24
N VAL A 78 1.19 -8.34 -7.02
CA VAL A 78 0.47 -9.60 -6.80
C VAL A 78 -0.99 -9.50 -7.25
N LEU A 79 -1.68 -8.41 -6.91
CA LEU A 79 -3.05 -8.18 -7.40
C LEU A 79 -3.12 -8.06 -8.91
N HIS A 80 -2.11 -7.47 -9.55
CA HIS A 80 -2.06 -7.34 -11.00
C HIS A 80 -2.03 -8.72 -11.67
N VAL A 81 -1.17 -9.61 -11.18
CA VAL A 81 -1.12 -11.00 -11.64
C VAL A 81 -2.43 -11.73 -11.36
N PHE A 82 -3.03 -11.52 -10.19
CA PHE A 82 -4.31 -12.12 -9.84
C PHE A 82 -5.45 -11.66 -10.75
N TYR A 83 -5.58 -10.36 -11.04
CA TYR A 83 -6.64 -9.88 -11.93
C TYR A 83 -6.44 -10.33 -13.37
N LEU A 84 -5.18 -10.35 -13.84
CA LEU A 84 -4.84 -10.86 -15.17
C LEU A 84 -5.15 -12.35 -15.29
N SER A 85 -4.76 -13.15 -14.28
CA SER A 85 -5.04 -14.58 -14.28
C SER A 85 -6.53 -14.85 -14.19
N ALA A 86 -7.28 -14.15 -13.35
CA ALA A 86 -8.73 -14.28 -13.27
C ALA A 86 -9.41 -13.95 -14.61
N PHE A 87 -8.99 -12.88 -15.28
CA PHE A 87 -9.51 -12.47 -16.58
C PHE A 87 -9.24 -13.51 -17.69
N ILE A 88 -8.10 -14.20 -17.66
CA ILE A 88 -7.75 -15.24 -18.66
C ILE A 88 -8.40 -16.58 -18.30
N VAL A 89 -8.38 -16.96 -17.03
CA VAL A 89 -8.89 -18.26 -16.56
C VAL A 89 -10.41 -18.32 -16.66
N SER A 90 -11.14 -17.22 -16.41
CA SER A 90 -12.61 -17.25 -16.46
C SER A 90 -13.17 -17.68 -17.82
N PRO A 91 -12.78 -17.11 -18.99
CA PRO A 91 -13.28 -17.58 -20.28
C PRO A 91 -12.79 -18.99 -20.61
N VAL A 92 -11.56 -19.35 -20.25
CA VAL A 92 -11.01 -20.70 -20.53
C VAL A 92 -11.78 -21.77 -19.75
N ALA A 93 -11.99 -21.55 -18.45
CA ALA A 93 -12.74 -22.47 -17.60
C ALA A 93 -14.18 -22.67 -18.12
N MET A 94 -14.81 -21.62 -18.63
CA MET A 94 -16.13 -21.72 -19.23
C MET A 94 -16.15 -22.50 -20.54
N LEU A 95 -15.16 -22.30 -21.41
CA LEU A 95 -15.05 -23.07 -22.65
C LEU A 95 -14.88 -24.57 -22.33
N VAL A 96 -14.02 -24.89 -21.37
CA VAL A 96 -13.82 -26.27 -20.89
C VAL A 96 -15.13 -26.83 -20.32
N TYR A 97 -15.86 -26.06 -19.51
CA TYR A 97 -17.15 -26.46 -18.97
C TYR A 97 -18.20 -26.72 -20.07
N GLY A 98 -18.30 -25.84 -21.06
CA GLY A 98 -19.22 -25.99 -22.19
C GLY A 98 -18.94 -27.26 -23.01
N ILE A 99 -17.67 -27.55 -23.27
CA ILE A 99 -17.24 -28.78 -23.95
C ILE A 99 -17.55 -30.02 -23.10
N ALA A 100 -17.24 -29.99 -21.80
CA ALA A 100 -17.49 -31.11 -20.88
C ALA A 100 -18.97 -31.47 -20.79
N MET A 101 -19.85 -30.47 -20.83
CA MET A 101 -21.30 -30.65 -20.81
C MET A 101 -21.91 -31.00 -22.18
N LYS A 102 -21.07 -31.15 -23.23
CA LYS A 102 -21.51 -31.37 -24.62
C LYS A 102 -22.54 -30.32 -25.08
N SER A 103 -22.36 -29.09 -24.61
CA SER A 103 -23.32 -28.01 -24.83
C SER A 103 -23.40 -27.66 -26.31
N GLY A 104 -24.59 -27.35 -26.80
CA GLY A 104 -24.78 -26.79 -28.14
C GLY A 104 -24.22 -25.36 -28.25
N LEU A 105 -24.02 -24.87 -29.48
CA LEU A 105 -23.51 -23.50 -29.72
C LEU A 105 -24.34 -22.41 -29.01
N ASN A 106 -25.66 -22.58 -28.96
CA ASN A 106 -26.57 -21.62 -28.31
C ASN A 106 -26.36 -21.54 -26.79
N GLU A 107 -26.08 -22.67 -26.15
CA GLU A 107 -25.83 -22.76 -24.71
C GLU A 107 -24.47 -22.15 -24.34
N ILE A 108 -23.45 -22.39 -25.17
CA ILE A 108 -22.14 -21.75 -25.03
C ILE A 108 -22.26 -20.23 -25.16
N LEU A 109 -23.00 -19.73 -26.15
CA LEU A 109 -23.26 -18.30 -26.30
C LEU A 109 -23.99 -17.72 -25.08
N PHE A 110 -24.98 -18.43 -24.54
CA PHE A 110 -25.67 -18.02 -23.33
C PHE A 110 -24.72 -17.90 -22.13
N TYR A 111 -23.84 -18.88 -21.93
CA TYR A 111 -22.83 -18.82 -20.87
C TYR A 111 -21.92 -17.61 -21.03
N VAL A 112 -21.38 -17.37 -22.23
CA VAL A 112 -20.50 -16.22 -22.51
C VAL A 112 -21.19 -14.91 -22.16
N VAL A 113 -22.42 -14.70 -22.61
CA VAL A 113 -23.17 -13.46 -22.33
C VAL A 113 -23.39 -13.27 -20.83
N PHE A 114 -23.70 -14.34 -20.10
CA PHE A 114 -23.95 -14.28 -18.66
C PHE A 114 -22.70 -13.93 -17.84
N THR A 115 -21.50 -14.24 -18.34
CA THR A 115 -20.25 -13.96 -17.62
C THR A 115 -19.53 -12.69 -18.05
N LEU A 116 -19.98 -12.03 -19.12
CA LEU A 116 -19.47 -10.71 -19.52
C LEU A 116 -19.37 -9.70 -18.37
N PRO A 117 -20.35 -9.59 -17.43
CA PRO A 117 -20.23 -8.68 -16.29
C PRO A 117 -19.03 -9.01 -15.39
N VAL A 118 -18.74 -10.29 -15.17
CA VAL A 118 -17.60 -10.77 -14.36
C VAL A 118 -16.28 -10.46 -15.07
N ILE A 119 -16.21 -10.75 -16.37
CA ILE A 119 -15.04 -10.42 -17.21
C ILE A 119 -14.79 -8.91 -17.20
N ARG A 120 -15.84 -8.10 -17.37
CA ARG A 120 -15.78 -6.63 -17.30
C ARG A 120 -15.28 -6.16 -15.95
N TYR A 121 -15.78 -6.74 -14.86
CA TYR A 121 -15.34 -6.39 -13.51
C TYR A 121 -13.83 -6.60 -13.35
N PHE A 122 -13.31 -7.79 -13.69
CA PHE A 122 -11.87 -8.07 -13.59
C PHE A 122 -11.03 -7.19 -14.50
N LEU A 123 -11.51 -6.89 -15.71
CA LEU A 123 -10.84 -5.97 -16.62
C LEU A 123 -10.73 -4.57 -16.01
N LEU A 124 -11.81 -4.02 -15.45
CA LEU A 124 -11.79 -2.71 -14.79
C LEU A 124 -10.84 -2.72 -13.59
N GLN A 125 -10.90 -3.73 -12.73
CA GLN A 125 -9.99 -3.87 -11.59
C GLN A 125 -8.52 -3.94 -12.03
N PHE A 126 -8.23 -4.64 -13.13
CA PHE A 126 -6.90 -4.72 -13.71
C PHE A 126 -6.40 -3.34 -14.19
N LEU A 127 -7.24 -2.60 -14.92
CA LEU A 127 -6.92 -1.26 -15.44
C LEU A 127 -6.74 -0.25 -14.30
N ASP A 128 -7.63 -0.27 -13.33
CA ASP A 128 -7.56 0.60 -12.15
C ASP A 128 -6.30 0.32 -11.35
N ASN A 129 -6.00 -0.95 -11.04
CA ASN A 129 -4.79 -1.33 -10.34
C ASN A 129 -3.52 -0.94 -11.11
N ARG A 130 -3.52 -1.06 -12.44
CA ARG A 130 -2.41 -0.58 -13.28
C ARG A 130 -2.22 0.93 -13.17
N SER A 131 -3.31 1.70 -13.13
CA SER A 131 -3.25 3.15 -12.91
C SER A 131 -2.70 3.47 -11.51
N SER A 132 -3.09 2.70 -10.49
CA SER A 132 -2.64 2.86 -9.11
C SER A 132 -1.16 2.51 -8.95
N MET A 133 -0.66 1.49 -9.64
CA MET A 133 0.76 1.15 -9.65
C MET A 133 1.60 2.30 -10.22
N LYS A 134 1.18 2.89 -11.35
CA LYS A 134 1.89 4.05 -11.95
C LYS A 134 1.94 5.25 -11.00
N ARG A 135 0.82 5.54 -10.30
CA ARG A 135 0.75 6.62 -9.30
C ARG A 135 1.68 6.36 -8.11
N SER A 136 1.64 5.14 -7.56
CA SER A 136 2.52 4.69 -6.46
C SER A 136 4.00 4.77 -6.85
N GLU A 137 4.34 4.35 -8.07
CA GLU A 137 5.70 4.42 -8.59
C GLU A 137 6.19 5.86 -8.77
N LYS A 138 5.35 6.75 -9.30
CA LYS A 138 5.67 8.18 -9.41
C LYS A 138 5.96 8.78 -8.03
N LEU A 139 5.14 8.47 -7.04
CA LEU A 139 5.31 8.98 -5.67
C LEU A 139 6.55 8.38 -5.00
N LYS A 140 6.82 7.09 -5.22
CA LYS A 140 8.06 6.46 -4.74
C LYS A 140 9.30 7.12 -5.35
N LYS A 141 9.32 7.34 -6.66
CA LYS A 141 10.43 8.05 -7.34
C LYS A 141 10.65 9.45 -6.78
N TYR A 142 9.57 10.14 -6.41
CA TYR A 142 9.67 11.44 -5.74
C TYR A 142 10.33 11.31 -4.36
N VAL A 143 9.90 10.37 -3.52
CA VAL A 143 10.53 10.11 -2.21
C VAL A 143 12.02 9.76 -2.35
N GLU A 144 12.37 8.86 -3.26
CA GLU A 144 13.77 8.46 -3.51
C GLU A 144 14.62 9.63 -4.02
N LYS A 145 14.04 10.55 -4.81
CA LYS A 145 14.70 11.77 -5.24
C LYS A 145 15.02 12.68 -4.05
N GLU A 146 14.06 12.88 -3.15
CA GLU A 146 14.26 13.71 -1.96
C GLU A 146 15.31 13.09 -1.02
N LEU A 147 15.27 11.76 -0.81
CA LEU A 147 16.29 11.03 -0.04
C LEU A 147 17.69 11.18 -0.65
N SER A 148 17.82 11.04 -1.97
CA SER A 148 19.08 11.26 -2.68
C SER A 148 19.58 12.70 -2.54
N GLY A 149 18.68 13.68 -2.57
CA GLY A 149 19.01 15.09 -2.33
C GLY A 149 19.59 15.33 -0.94
N ILE A 150 18.99 14.72 0.09
CA ILE A 150 19.51 14.77 1.47
C ILE A 150 20.87 14.08 1.55
N ARG A 151 21.03 12.92 0.91
CA ARG A 151 22.31 12.18 0.88
C ARG A 151 23.45 12.99 0.27
N VAL A 152 23.19 13.72 -0.82
CA VAL A 152 24.21 14.53 -1.51
C VAL A 152 24.53 15.81 -0.74
N SER A 153 23.52 16.45 -0.16
CA SER A 153 23.70 17.71 0.58
C SER A 153 24.22 17.52 2.01
N GLY A 154 24.02 16.34 2.60
CA GLY A 154 24.32 16.06 4.00
C GLY A 154 23.45 16.83 4.99
N ARG A 155 22.40 17.52 4.50
CA ARG A 155 21.55 18.42 5.29
C ARG A 155 20.08 18.12 5.04
N ALA A 156 19.30 18.16 6.12
CA ALA A 156 17.85 18.07 6.06
C ALA A 156 17.25 19.39 6.56
N GLU A 157 16.89 20.28 5.64
CA GLU A 157 16.17 21.51 5.99
C GLU A 157 14.76 21.16 6.46
N GLU A 158 14.52 21.27 7.77
CA GLU A 158 13.33 20.74 8.43
C GLU A 158 12.03 21.37 7.92
N GLU A 159 12.01 22.68 7.67
CA GLU A 159 10.83 23.38 7.16
C GLU A 159 10.45 22.94 5.74
N GLN A 160 11.43 22.91 4.83
CA GLN A 160 11.22 22.46 3.46
C GLN A 160 10.79 20.99 3.44
N LEU A 161 11.46 20.13 4.22
CA LEU A 161 11.13 18.72 4.29
C LEU A 161 9.73 18.51 4.90
N GLY A 162 9.34 19.30 5.90
CA GLY A 162 7.99 19.30 6.46
C GLY A 162 6.91 19.60 5.42
N TYR A 163 7.14 20.60 4.56
CA TYR A 163 6.24 20.90 3.44
C TYR A 163 6.16 19.75 2.43
N THR A 164 7.31 19.19 2.06
CA THR A 164 7.41 18.03 1.16
C THR A 164 6.67 16.82 1.72
N LEU A 165 6.83 16.51 3.02
CA LEU A 165 6.14 15.42 3.71
C LEU A 165 4.63 15.61 3.70
N ARG A 166 4.14 16.83 3.94
CA ARG A 166 2.71 17.14 3.87
C ARG A 166 2.14 16.88 2.49
N ASN A 167 2.86 17.29 1.43
CA ASN A 167 2.44 17.05 0.05
C ASN A 167 2.43 15.57 -0.30
N ILE A 168 3.47 14.82 0.10
CA ILE A 168 3.50 13.36 -0.08
C ILE A 168 2.31 12.73 0.62
N GLN A 169 2.02 13.11 1.85
CA GLN A 169 0.94 12.52 2.62
C GLN A 169 -0.45 12.85 2.05
N ASP A 170 -0.63 14.05 1.53
CA ASP A 170 -1.83 14.47 0.80
C ASP A 170 -2.04 13.64 -0.48
N GLU A 171 -0.99 13.44 -1.26
CA GLU A 171 -1.04 12.62 -2.47
C GLU A 171 -1.30 11.15 -2.12
N MET A 172 -0.66 10.62 -1.07
CA MET A 172 -0.96 9.28 -0.57
C MET A 172 -2.44 9.16 -0.16
N PHE A 173 -3.03 10.20 0.45
CA PHE A 173 -4.43 10.18 0.87
C PHE A 173 -5.37 10.11 -0.32
N ALA A 174 -5.23 11.03 -1.27
CA ALA A 174 -6.03 11.05 -2.49
C ALA A 174 -5.87 9.74 -3.29
N TYR A 175 -4.65 9.23 -3.31
CA TYR A 175 -4.32 7.94 -3.89
C TYR A 175 -5.09 6.79 -3.21
N ARG A 176 -4.97 6.63 -1.89
CA ARG A 176 -5.63 5.53 -1.16
C ARG A 176 -7.15 5.61 -1.24
N ALA A 177 -7.72 6.81 -1.27
CA ALA A 177 -9.17 7.02 -1.39
C ALA A 177 -9.72 6.57 -2.76
N SER A 178 -8.90 6.64 -3.82
CA SER A 178 -9.31 6.30 -5.19
C SER A 178 -8.87 4.91 -5.67
N CYS A 179 -8.13 4.16 -4.86
CA CYS A 179 -7.60 2.86 -5.24
C CYS A 179 -8.45 1.69 -4.74
N PRO A 180 -8.53 0.58 -5.51
CA PRO A 180 -9.16 -0.63 -5.02
C PRO A 180 -8.40 -1.16 -3.79
N PRO A 181 -9.11 -1.57 -2.72
CA PRO A 181 -8.49 -2.05 -1.50
C PRO A 181 -7.82 -3.40 -1.72
N VAL A 182 -6.65 -3.58 -1.11
CA VAL A 182 -5.97 -4.89 -1.10
C VAL A 182 -6.64 -5.79 -0.06
N PRO A 183 -7.08 -7.02 -0.42
CA PRO A 183 -7.62 -7.97 0.54
C PRO A 183 -6.65 -8.27 1.69
N ASN A 184 -7.18 -8.33 2.92
CA ASN A 184 -6.39 -8.58 4.14
C ASN A 184 -5.58 -9.89 4.07
N GLY A 185 -6.09 -10.93 3.41
CA GLY A 185 -5.39 -12.20 3.24
C GLY A 185 -4.07 -12.05 2.48
N ILE A 186 -4.07 -11.31 1.37
CA ILE A 186 -2.86 -11.04 0.58
C ILE A 186 -1.86 -10.23 1.42
N GLN A 187 -2.36 -9.24 2.16
CA GLN A 187 -1.51 -8.46 3.07
C GLN A 187 -0.81 -9.34 4.11
N LEU A 188 -1.53 -10.28 4.72
CA LEU A 188 -0.98 -11.18 5.74
C LEU A 188 0.04 -12.16 5.14
N ILE A 189 -0.21 -12.69 3.94
CA ILE A 189 0.72 -13.61 3.26
C ILE A 189 2.03 -12.91 2.90
N MET A 190 1.96 -11.66 2.42
CA MET A 190 3.13 -10.91 1.99
C MET A 190 3.88 -10.19 3.12
N LYS A 191 3.27 -10.11 4.32
CA LYS A 191 3.81 -9.38 5.47
C LYS A 191 5.26 -9.78 5.82
N PRO A 192 5.62 -11.06 6.01
CA PRO A 192 6.97 -11.42 6.43
C PRO A 192 8.05 -10.95 5.45
N LYS A 193 7.79 -11.13 4.14
CA LYS A 193 8.70 -10.68 3.08
C LYS A 193 8.85 -9.16 3.06
N ASN A 194 7.74 -8.42 3.19
CA ASN A 194 7.76 -6.97 3.18
C ASN A 194 8.40 -6.38 4.44
N GLU A 195 8.28 -7.06 5.59
CA GLU A 195 8.94 -6.67 6.85
C GLU A 195 10.45 -6.82 6.78
N GLN A 196 10.96 -7.89 6.16
CA GLN A 196 12.40 -8.06 5.95
C GLN A 196 12.97 -6.97 5.02
N ILE A 197 12.32 -6.75 3.87
CA ILE A 197 12.71 -5.67 2.93
C ILE A 197 12.68 -4.30 3.61
N TYR A 198 11.76 -4.09 4.54
CA TYR A 198 11.68 -2.86 5.31
C TYR A 198 12.91 -2.64 6.20
N VAL A 199 13.34 -3.65 6.94
CA VAL A 199 14.53 -3.55 7.79
C VAL A 199 15.74 -3.22 6.91
N ASP A 200 15.93 -3.94 5.81
CA ASP A 200 17.03 -3.69 4.88
C ASP A 200 16.97 -2.27 4.30
N TYR A 201 15.78 -1.80 3.91
CA TYR A 201 15.58 -0.44 3.39
C TYR A 201 16.01 0.64 4.39
N PHE A 202 15.62 0.51 5.65
CA PHE A 202 15.98 1.48 6.69
C PHE A 202 17.48 1.45 6.99
N GLU A 203 18.04 0.26 7.20
CA GLU A 203 19.46 0.10 7.53
C GLU A 203 20.37 0.59 6.40
N THR A 204 20.03 0.31 5.13
CA THR A 204 20.80 0.82 3.98
C THR A 204 20.70 2.33 3.85
N ASN A 205 19.50 2.91 3.90
CA ASN A 205 19.36 4.36 3.75
C ASN A 205 20.04 5.12 4.89
N LEU A 206 19.89 4.66 6.14
CA LEU A 206 20.51 5.33 7.28
C LEU A 206 22.04 5.25 7.25
N LYS A 207 22.62 4.14 6.79
CA LYS A 207 24.08 4.03 6.59
C LYS A 207 24.60 5.01 5.53
N GLU A 208 23.82 5.24 4.48
CA GLU A 208 24.19 6.13 3.39
C GLU A 208 23.93 7.61 3.72
N LEU A 209 22.97 7.88 4.60
CA LEU A 209 22.67 9.21 5.11
C LEU A 209 23.74 9.60 6.15
N HIS A 210 24.87 10.11 5.69
CA HIS A 210 25.88 10.76 6.52
C HIS A 210 25.36 12.12 7.03
N LEU A 211 24.36 12.09 7.89
CA LEU A 211 23.82 13.29 8.53
C LEU A 211 24.90 13.82 9.49
N GLN A 212 25.47 14.97 9.17
CA GLN A 212 26.30 15.71 10.13
C GLN A 212 25.34 16.45 11.09
N GLU A 213 25.59 16.31 12.39
CA GLU A 213 24.89 17.08 13.45
C GLU A 213 24.95 18.60 13.19
#